data_AF-A0A7W1KTE6-F1
#
_entry.id   AF-A0A7W1KTE6-F1
#
_cell.length_a   1.000
_cell.length_b   1.000
_cell.length_c   1.000
_cell.angle_alpha   90.00
_cell.angle_beta   90.00
_cell.angle_gamma   90.00
#
_symmetry.space_group_name_H-M   'P 1'
#
loop_
_entity.id
_entity.type
_entity.pdbx_description
1 polymer ?
#
loop_
_entity_poly.entity_id
_entity_poly.type
_entity_poly.pdbx_seq_one_letter_code
_entity_poly.pdbx_strand_id
1 'polypeptide(L)'
;MFYFRIDRVRFLDNGGVKSGLGIFGHDFARVKFLSFVTRSDEGVPELDEWVRSNDAASKRALLQTLVDNTLSTRALTEIDRVQDNVPVNFGDTGLILYETEEIPEAFTWTFLAVRSSRNVREAARDVDEIFSEPGFGSFSKSLLGLIQAGSALANPAYTAGVEMAKFVAQANARRLMKKGDRELGAVTVSFIRPEHYPTGIRESHDVHDMTGNMFFDYTIFGYKRALPVIRKKGRQ
;
A
#
# COMPACT_ATOMS: atom_id res chain seq x y z
N MET A 1 6.51 -12.16 15.54
CA MET A 1 6.21 -10.75 15.23
C MET A 1 6.90 -10.37 13.95
N PHE A 2 6.30 -9.48 13.20
CA PHE A 2 6.75 -9.01 11.91
C PHE A 2 6.45 -7.52 11.78
N TYR A 3 7.43 -6.78 11.26
CA TYR A 3 7.38 -5.36 10.99
C TYR A 3 7.85 -5.11 9.57
N PHE A 4 7.10 -4.31 8.84
CA PHE A 4 7.53 -3.74 7.57
C PHE A 4 7.44 -2.23 7.66
N ARG A 5 8.53 -1.55 7.32
CA ARG A 5 8.66 -0.09 7.46
C ARG A 5 9.32 0.52 6.24
N ILE A 6 9.00 1.79 6.02
CA ILE A 6 9.73 2.66 5.10
C ILE A 6 10.64 3.57 5.92
N ASP A 7 11.92 3.62 5.53
CA ASP A 7 12.95 4.30 6.32
C ASP A 7 13.21 5.71 5.79
N ARG A 8 13.21 5.84 4.45
CA ARG A 8 13.56 7.06 3.75
C ARG A 8 12.88 7.13 2.39
N VAL A 9 12.55 8.32 1.93
CA VAL A 9 12.15 8.60 0.54
C VAL A 9 12.90 9.80 -0.01
N ARG A 10 13.16 9.80 -1.32
CA ARG A 10 13.75 10.94 -2.04
C ARG A 10 13.06 11.06 -3.40
N PHE A 11 12.70 12.27 -3.79
CA PHE A 11 12.10 12.57 -5.08
C PHE A 11 13.10 13.29 -5.97
N LEU A 12 13.19 12.94 -7.25
CA LEU A 12 13.99 13.69 -8.22
C LEU A 12 13.34 15.05 -8.52
N ASP A 13 12.02 15.03 -8.73
CA ASP A 13 11.14 16.19 -8.94
C ASP A 13 9.92 16.08 -8.00
N ASN A 14 9.77 17.05 -7.11
CA ASN A 14 8.69 17.12 -6.13
C ASN A 14 7.39 17.74 -6.70
N GLY A 15 7.42 18.20 -7.96
CA GLY A 15 6.31 18.83 -8.66
C GLY A 15 5.90 20.20 -8.11
N GLY A 16 6.78 20.87 -7.36
CA GLY A 16 6.58 22.24 -6.89
C GLY A 16 6.64 23.25 -8.03
N VAL A 17 5.96 24.39 -7.85
CA VAL A 17 5.94 25.46 -8.83
C VAL A 17 6.95 26.52 -8.40
N LYS A 18 8.05 26.66 -9.13
CA LYS A 18 8.98 27.77 -8.98
C LYS A 18 8.24 29.07 -9.34
N SER A 19 8.29 30.08 -8.49
CA SER A 19 7.63 31.37 -8.76
C SER A 19 8.14 31.96 -10.09
N GLY A 20 7.26 32.65 -10.82
CA GLY A 20 7.39 33.03 -12.24
C GLY A 20 8.55 33.95 -12.64
N LEU A 21 9.54 34.15 -11.77
CA LEU A 21 10.80 34.85 -12.08
C LEU A 21 12.04 34.02 -11.76
N GLY A 22 11.92 32.74 -11.39
CA GLY A 22 13.04 31.80 -11.27
C GLY A 22 14.07 32.10 -10.17
N ILE A 23 13.86 33.15 -9.35
CA ILE A 23 14.89 33.65 -8.42
C ILE A 23 14.40 33.68 -6.96
N PHE A 24 13.08 33.67 -6.67
CA PHE A 24 12.58 33.75 -5.29
C PHE A 24 11.33 32.89 -5.04
N GLY A 25 11.55 31.64 -4.67
CA GLY A 25 10.51 30.75 -4.13
C GLY A 25 11.13 29.42 -3.73
N HIS A 26 10.92 29.01 -2.49
CA HIS A 26 11.35 27.68 -2.08
C HIS A 26 10.52 26.61 -2.79
N ASP A 27 11.19 25.64 -3.40
CA ASP A 27 10.57 24.52 -4.10
C ASP A 27 10.15 23.44 -3.09
N PHE A 28 9.14 23.77 -2.28
CA PHE A 28 8.60 22.87 -1.27
C PHE A 28 7.28 22.26 -1.75
N ALA A 29 7.23 20.93 -1.74
CA ALA A 29 6.00 20.18 -1.95
C ALA A 29 5.49 19.62 -0.62
N ARG A 30 4.17 19.55 -0.50
CA ARG A 30 3.52 18.66 0.47
C ARG A 30 3.26 17.34 -0.22
N VAL A 31 3.66 16.23 0.40
CA VAL A 31 3.50 14.90 -0.19
C VAL A 31 2.70 14.01 0.76
N LYS A 32 1.70 13.34 0.20
CA LYS A 32 0.89 12.34 0.90
C LYS A 32 1.30 10.94 0.44
N PHE A 33 1.40 10.03 1.39
CA PHE A 33 1.71 8.64 1.18
C PHE A 33 0.50 7.78 1.48
N LEU A 34 0.08 6.97 0.51
CA LEU A 34 -0.90 5.91 0.68
C LEU A 34 -0.16 4.59 0.57
N SER A 35 -0.23 3.78 1.62
CA SER A 35 0.41 2.46 1.66
C SER A 35 -0.61 1.39 1.97
N PHE A 36 -0.60 0.31 1.20
CA PHE A 36 -1.44 -0.86 1.36
C PHE A 36 -0.55 -2.10 1.41
N VAL A 37 -0.83 -3.00 2.36
CA VAL A 37 -0.16 -4.29 2.45
C VAL A 37 -1.22 -5.38 2.37
N THR A 38 -1.05 -6.29 1.41
CA THR A 38 -1.92 -7.45 1.21
C THR A 38 -1.11 -8.70 1.48
N ARG A 39 -1.62 -9.62 2.29
CA ARG A 39 -0.91 -10.87 2.64
C ARG A 39 -1.45 -12.07 1.88
N SER A 40 -0.57 -13.05 1.65
CA SER A 40 -0.98 -14.29 0.99
C SER A 40 -1.74 -15.25 1.89
N ASP A 41 -1.54 -15.17 3.20
CA ASP A 41 -2.18 -16.03 4.20
C ASP A 41 -3.47 -15.44 4.78
N GLU A 42 -3.87 -14.25 4.33
CA GLU A 42 -5.17 -13.68 4.66
C GLU A 42 -6.26 -14.30 3.79
N GLY A 43 -7.20 -15.00 4.44
CA GLY A 43 -8.43 -15.41 3.79
C GLY A 43 -9.30 -14.19 3.47
N VAL A 44 -10.02 -14.26 2.36
CA VAL A 44 -10.94 -13.19 1.94
C VAL A 44 -12.33 -13.81 1.72
N PRO A 45 -13.10 -14.08 2.79
CA PRO A 45 -14.38 -14.78 2.70
C PRO A 45 -15.40 -14.08 1.80
N GLU A 46 -15.37 -12.74 1.78
CA GLU A 46 -16.24 -11.93 0.92
C GLU A 46 -15.98 -12.19 -0.56
N LEU A 47 -14.75 -12.53 -0.93
CA LEU A 47 -14.40 -12.88 -2.30
C LEU A 47 -15.03 -14.21 -2.71
N ASP A 48 -14.98 -15.21 -1.84
CA ASP A 48 -15.57 -16.51 -2.08
C ASP A 48 -17.10 -16.42 -2.25
N GLU A 49 -17.74 -15.59 -1.42
CA GLU A 49 -19.17 -15.31 -1.52
C GLU A 49 -19.51 -14.49 -2.77
N TRP A 50 -18.65 -13.53 -3.12
CA TRP A 50 -18.84 -12.67 -4.29
C TRP A 50 -18.80 -13.45 -5.60
N VAL A 51 -17.88 -14.43 -5.71
CA VAL A 51 -17.78 -15.33 -6.86
C VAL A 51 -19.02 -16.21 -7.00
N ARG A 52 -19.59 -16.68 -5.87
CA ARG A 52 -20.75 -17.59 -5.84
C ARG A 52 -22.08 -16.89 -6.05
N SER A 53 -22.18 -15.61 -5.68
CA SER A 53 -23.41 -14.84 -5.85
C SER A 53 -23.77 -14.65 -7.33
N ASN A 54 -25.06 -14.65 -7.65
CA ASN A 54 -25.58 -14.27 -8.97
C ASN A 54 -26.40 -12.97 -8.91
N ASP A 55 -26.59 -12.41 -7.71
CA ASP A 55 -27.33 -11.18 -7.51
C ASP A 55 -26.42 -9.95 -7.62
N ALA A 56 -26.80 -8.99 -8.46
CA ALA A 56 -26.00 -7.81 -8.73
C ALA A 56 -25.88 -6.89 -7.51
N ALA A 57 -26.94 -6.78 -6.69
CA ALA A 57 -26.92 -5.96 -5.49
C ALA A 57 -25.99 -6.56 -4.41
N SER A 58 -26.09 -7.86 -4.18
CA SER A 58 -25.21 -8.62 -3.29
C SER A 58 -23.76 -8.56 -3.74
N LYS A 59 -23.50 -8.67 -5.06
CA LYS A 59 -22.15 -8.52 -5.60
C LYS A 59 -21.55 -7.15 -5.33
N ARG A 60 -22.36 -6.09 -5.44
CA ARG A 60 -21.91 -4.73 -5.15
C ARG A 60 -21.58 -4.58 -3.66
N ALA A 61 -22.42 -5.08 -2.77
CA ALA A 61 -22.21 -5.00 -1.33
C ALA A 61 -20.93 -5.72 -0.89
N LEU A 62 -20.68 -6.93 -1.40
CA LEU A 62 -19.46 -7.68 -1.09
C LEU A 62 -18.19 -6.99 -1.59
N LEU A 63 -18.23 -6.40 -2.81
CA LEU A 63 -17.12 -5.56 -3.29
C LEU A 63 -16.92 -4.33 -2.41
N GLN A 64 -17.99 -3.77 -1.85
CA GLN A 64 -17.89 -2.60 -1.00
C GLN A 64 -17.13 -2.94 0.26
N THR A 65 -17.48 -4.07 0.90
CA THR A 65 -16.75 -4.61 2.04
C THR A 65 -15.27 -4.88 1.71
N LEU A 66 -14.97 -5.42 0.53
CA LEU A 66 -13.58 -5.65 0.10
C LEU A 66 -12.77 -4.34 -0.03
N VAL A 67 -13.39 -3.30 -0.60
CA VAL A 67 -12.77 -1.98 -0.72
C VAL A 67 -12.59 -1.35 0.67
N ASP A 68 -13.59 -1.44 1.53
CA ASP A 68 -13.54 -0.95 2.92
C ASP A 68 -12.41 -1.62 3.71
N ASN A 69 -12.30 -2.95 3.63
CA ASN A 69 -11.23 -3.71 4.28
C ASN A 69 -9.85 -3.27 3.76
N THR A 70 -9.70 -3.10 2.45
CA THR A 70 -8.46 -2.61 1.83
C THR A 70 -8.11 -1.19 2.30
N LEU A 71 -9.10 -0.31 2.44
CA LEU A 71 -8.88 1.05 2.93
C LEU A 71 -8.54 1.07 4.42
N SER A 72 -9.01 0.09 5.20
CA SER A 72 -8.75 -0.01 6.64
C SER A 72 -7.30 -0.39 6.96
N THR A 73 -6.65 -1.17 6.09
CA THR A 73 -5.23 -1.56 6.22
C THR A 73 -4.27 -0.47 5.74
N ARG A 74 -4.80 0.69 5.34
CA ARG A 74 -4.01 1.79 4.78
C ARG A 74 -3.23 2.53 5.87
N ALA A 75 -1.91 2.66 5.68
CA ALA A 75 -1.14 3.71 6.34
C ALA A 75 -1.19 5.01 5.51
N LEU A 76 -1.65 6.10 6.14
CA LEU A 76 -1.68 7.44 5.54
C LEU A 76 -0.72 8.34 6.31
N THR A 77 0.30 8.86 5.63
CA THR A 77 1.23 9.84 6.18
C THR A 77 1.33 11.04 5.26
N GLU A 78 1.46 12.24 5.83
CA GLU A 78 1.67 13.48 5.09
C GLU A 78 2.96 14.11 5.57
N ILE A 79 3.78 14.56 4.62
CA ILE A 79 5.02 15.28 4.90
C ILE A 79 4.96 16.64 4.22
N ASP A 80 5.17 17.68 5.01
CA ASP A 80 5.34 19.05 4.54
C ASP A 80 6.80 19.31 4.13
N ARG A 81 6.98 20.22 3.18
CA ARG A 81 8.30 20.78 2.80
C ARG A 81 9.29 19.76 2.22
N VAL A 82 8.80 18.84 1.39
CA VAL A 82 9.63 17.95 0.57
C VAL A 82 10.33 18.76 -0.53
N GLN A 83 11.63 18.56 -0.70
CA GLN A 83 12.45 19.21 -1.72
C GLN A 83 12.97 18.19 -2.75
N ASP A 84 13.29 18.67 -3.94
CA ASP A 84 13.98 17.90 -4.96
C ASP A 84 15.32 17.38 -4.47
N ASN A 85 15.59 16.10 -4.71
CA ASN A 85 16.82 15.38 -4.41
C ASN A 85 17.24 15.38 -2.93
N VAL A 86 16.42 15.89 -2.02
CA VAL A 86 16.66 15.85 -0.58
C VAL A 86 15.95 14.64 0.00
N PRO A 87 16.68 13.71 0.67
CA PRO A 87 16.04 12.61 1.35
C PRO A 87 15.22 13.08 2.53
N VAL A 88 14.04 12.49 2.67
CA VAL A 88 13.16 12.61 3.83
C VAL A 88 13.26 11.32 4.63
N ASN A 89 13.75 11.42 5.86
CA ASN A 89 13.90 10.29 6.77
C ASN A 89 12.69 10.22 7.72
N PHE A 90 12.19 9.02 7.98
CA PHE A 90 11.06 8.79 8.90
C PHE A 90 11.55 8.53 10.34
N GLY A 91 12.39 9.43 10.85
CA GLY A 91 13.05 9.26 12.16
C GLY A 91 14.06 8.12 12.19
N ASP A 92 14.63 7.84 13.37
CA ASP A 92 15.71 6.86 13.54
C ASP A 92 15.26 5.41 13.28
N THR A 93 13.96 5.14 13.42
CA THR A 93 13.39 3.79 13.33
C THR A 93 12.52 3.56 12.11
N GLY A 94 12.40 4.55 11.21
CA GLY A 94 11.47 4.51 10.09
C GLY A 94 10.00 4.60 10.49
N LEU A 95 9.12 4.65 9.48
CA LEU A 95 7.66 4.61 9.63
C LEU A 95 7.16 3.17 9.43
N ILE A 96 6.56 2.58 10.46
CA ILE A 96 5.92 1.27 10.37
C ILE A 96 4.71 1.36 9.42
N LEU A 97 4.78 0.61 8.33
CA LEU A 97 3.70 0.51 7.34
C LEU A 97 2.80 -0.69 7.62
N TYR A 98 3.33 -1.74 8.26
CA TYR A 98 2.58 -2.95 8.59
C TYR A 98 3.21 -3.70 9.77
N GLU A 99 2.36 -4.24 10.65
CA GLU A 99 2.73 -5.05 11.81
C GLU A 99 1.79 -6.25 11.95
N THR A 100 2.34 -7.41 12.29
CA THR A 100 1.55 -8.61 12.63
C THR A 100 2.32 -9.54 13.56
N GLU A 101 1.61 -10.44 14.24
CA GLU A 101 2.21 -11.41 15.17
C GLU A 101 2.97 -12.53 14.44
N GLU A 102 2.49 -12.93 13.27
CA GLU A 102 3.03 -14.03 12.48
C GLU A 102 3.87 -13.52 11.32
N ILE A 103 5.00 -14.17 11.02
CA ILE A 103 5.82 -13.79 9.86
C ILE A 103 5.11 -14.28 8.60
N PRO A 104 4.65 -13.39 7.69
CA PRO A 104 3.95 -13.81 6.48
C PRO A 104 4.85 -14.68 5.60
N GLU A 105 4.27 -15.65 4.91
CA GLU A 105 4.99 -16.42 3.88
C GLU A 105 5.18 -15.59 2.60
N ALA A 106 4.18 -14.77 2.25
CA ALA A 106 4.31 -13.73 1.25
C ALA A 106 3.38 -12.54 1.54
N PHE A 107 3.77 -11.37 1.05
CA PHE A 107 2.92 -10.19 1.05
C PHE A 107 3.26 -9.27 -0.12
N THR A 108 2.32 -8.45 -0.56
CA THR A 108 2.53 -7.40 -1.55
C THR A 108 2.35 -6.04 -0.89
N TRP A 109 3.27 -5.14 -1.20
CA TRP A 109 3.21 -3.75 -0.82
C TRP A 109 2.84 -2.90 -2.03
N THR A 110 1.76 -2.14 -1.92
CA THR A 110 1.38 -1.09 -2.87
C THR A 110 1.49 0.27 -2.20
N PHE A 111 2.29 1.16 -2.78
CA PHE A 111 2.55 2.49 -2.24
C PHE A 111 2.37 3.55 -3.31
N LEU A 112 1.83 4.70 -2.91
CA LEU A 112 1.65 5.85 -3.77
C LEU A 112 2.08 7.11 -3.03
N ALA A 113 2.93 7.90 -3.67
CA ALA A 113 3.31 9.24 -3.26
C ALA A 113 2.66 10.28 -4.18
N VAL A 114 1.91 11.20 -3.58
CA VAL A 114 1.18 12.23 -4.33
C VAL A 114 1.48 13.60 -3.75
N ARG A 115 1.88 14.53 -4.62
CA ARG A 115 1.97 15.95 -4.28
C ARG A 115 0.58 16.48 -4.00
N SER A 116 0.35 17.00 -2.80
CA SER A 116 -0.95 17.55 -2.43
C SER A 116 -0.96 19.07 -2.45
N SER A 117 -1.86 19.65 -3.23
CA SER A 117 -2.08 21.08 -3.36
C SER A 117 -3.03 21.66 -2.28
N ARG A 118 -3.66 20.80 -1.44
CA ARG A 118 -4.63 21.22 -0.40
C ARG A 118 -4.48 20.41 0.89
N ASN A 119 -5.15 20.85 1.97
CA ASN A 119 -5.39 20.03 3.16
C ASN A 119 -6.37 18.88 2.79
N VAL A 120 -5.92 17.87 2.05
CA VAL A 120 -6.81 16.78 1.60
C VAL A 120 -7.03 15.78 2.74
N ARG A 121 -7.80 16.20 3.74
CA ARG A 121 -8.32 15.30 4.79
C ARG A 121 -9.34 14.29 4.21
N GLU A 122 -9.84 14.58 3.01
CA GLU A 122 -10.90 13.84 2.29
C GLU A 122 -10.33 12.83 1.25
N ALA A 123 -9.02 12.61 1.26
CA ALA A 123 -8.20 11.65 0.50
C ALA A 123 -8.86 10.33 0.09
N ALA A 124 -9.38 9.63 1.07
CA ALA A 124 -9.34 8.18 0.97
C ALA A 124 -10.32 7.53 1.94
N ARG A 125 -11.54 8.07 2.00
CA ARG A 125 -12.63 7.50 2.79
C ARG A 125 -13.92 7.32 2.02
N ASP A 126 -13.99 7.78 0.77
CA ASP A 126 -15.25 7.75 0.04
C ASP A 126 -15.29 6.55 -0.90
N VAL A 127 -15.81 5.44 -0.38
CA VAL A 127 -15.95 4.20 -1.14
C VAL A 127 -16.91 4.40 -2.31
N ASP A 128 -17.94 5.22 -2.15
CA ASP A 128 -18.87 5.53 -3.24
C ASP A 128 -18.18 6.27 -4.40
N GLU A 129 -17.17 7.08 -4.11
CA GLU A 129 -16.32 7.69 -5.15
C GLU A 129 -15.46 6.65 -5.88
N ILE A 130 -14.89 5.66 -5.17
CA ILE A 130 -14.12 4.56 -5.80
C ILE A 130 -15.02 3.77 -6.77
N PHE A 131 -16.26 3.50 -6.37
CA PHE A 131 -17.24 2.80 -7.21
C PHE A 131 -17.71 3.65 -8.40
N SER A 132 -17.58 4.97 -8.29
CA SER A 132 -17.94 5.94 -9.32
C SER A 132 -16.78 6.24 -10.28
N GLU A 133 -15.57 5.71 -10.05
CA GLU A 133 -14.43 5.91 -10.95
C GLU A 133 -14.67 5.28 -12.33
N PRO A 134 -14.39 6.02 -13.43
CA PRO A 134 -14.41 5.46 -14.77
C PRO A 134 -13.46 4.27 -14.89
N GLY A 135 -14.03 3.07 -15.01
CA GLY A 135 -13.29 1.81 -15.11
C GLY A 135 -13.60 0.80 -14.01
N PHE A 136 -14.29 1.19 -12.93
CA PHE A 136 -14.66 0.24 -11.86
C PHE A 136 -15.43 -0.98 -12.37
N GLY A 137 -16.41 -0.77 -13.26
CA GLY A 137 -17.18 -1.87 -13.85
C GLY A 137 -16.33 -2.85 -14.68
N SER A 138 -15.32 -2.34 -15.41
CA SER A 138 -14.38 -3.19 -16.16
C SER A 138 -13.44 -3.92 -15.22
N PHE A 139 -12.90 -3.23 -14.22
CA PHE A 139 -12.06 -3.83 -13.17
C PHE A 139 -12.78 -4.97 -12.47
N SER A 140 -14.02 -4.75 -12.02
CA SER A 140 -14.82 -5.77 -11.36
C SER A 140 -15.02 -7.02 -12.24
N LYS A 141 -15.30 -6.85 -13.54
CA LYS A 141 -15.41 -7.99 -14.47
C LYS A 141 -14.08 -8.71 -14.65
N SER A 142 -12.98 -7.99 -14.79
CA SER A 142 -11.63 -8.57 -14.91
C SER A 142 -11.21 -9.32 -13.65
N LEU A 143 -11.48 -8.76 -12.47
CA LEU A 143 -11.22 -9.39 -11.18
C LEU A 143 -11.99 -10.71 -11.06
N LEU A 144 -13.27 -10.72 -11.43
CA LEU A 144 -14.08 -11.95 -11.44
C LEU A 144 -13.48 -13.00 -12.39
N GLY A 145 -13.08 -12.58 -13.60
CA GLY A 145 -12.44 -13.47 -14.57
C GLY A 145 -11.13 -14.06 -14.07
N LEU A 146 -10.29 -13.28 -13.40
CA LEU A 146 -9.03 -13.74 -12.80
C LEU A 146 -9.27 -14.81 -11.72
N ILE A 147 -10.28 -14.63 -10.88
CA ILE A 147 -10.59 -15.58 -9.81
C ILE A 147 -11.25 -16.85 -10.36
N GLN A 148 -12.15 -16.71 -11.33
CA GLN A 148 -12.84 -17.84 -11.97
C GLN A 148 -11.91 -18.68 -12.85
N ALA A 149 -10.84 -18.09 -13.39
CA ALA A 149 -9.74 -18.82 -14.03
C ALA A 149 -8.86 -19.60 -13.03
N GLY A 150 -9.27 -19.67 -11.76
CA GLY A 150 -8.55 -20.14 -10.57
C GLY A 150 -7.94 -21.55 -10.61
N SER A 151 -8.06 -22.32 -11.70
CA SER A 151 -7.30 -23.56 -11.86
C SER A 151 -5.80 -23.33 -12.16
N ALA A 152 -5.38 -22.11 -12.50
CA ALA A 152 -3.97 -21.77 -12.79
C ALA A 152 -3.26 -20.97 -11.67
N LEU A 153 -3.98 -20.52 -10.65
CA LEU A 153 -3.44 -19.67 -9.58
C LEU A 153 -3.41 -20.43 -8.26
N ALA A 154 -2.23 -20.49 -7.63
CA ALA A 154 -2.06 -21.16 -6.33
C ALA A 154 -2.84 -20.48 -5.19
N ASN A 155 -3.17 -19.19 -5.32
CA ASN A 155 -3.89 -18.42 -4.31
C ASN A 155 -4.71 -17.25 -4.92
N PRO A 156 -5.94 -17.52 -5.41
CA PRO A 156 -6.78 -16.51 -6.06
C PRO A 156 -7.20 -15.36 -5.14
N ALA A 157 -7.39 -15.62 -3.84
CA ALA A 157 -7.77 -14.60 -2.86
C ALA A 157 -6.68 -13.55 -2.68
N TYR A 158 -5.44 -14.01 -2.53
CA TYR A 158 -4.28 -13.13 -2.49
C TYR A 158 -4.16 -12.26 -3.75
N THR A 159 -4.25 -12.88 -4.93
CA THR A 159 -4.19 -12.13 -6.21
C THR A 159 -5.28 -11.08 -6.30
N ALA A 160 -6.52 -11.41 -5.90
CA ALA A 160 -7.62 -10.47 -5.91
C ALA A 160 -7.40 -9.30 -4.94
N GLY A 161 -6.88 -9.57 -3.74
CA GLY A 161 -6.53 -8.52 -2.78
C GLY A 161 -5.45 -7.58 -3.31
N VAL A 162 -4.46 -8.10 -4.03
CA VAL A 162 -3.41 -7.30 -4.67
C VAL A 162 -3.99 -6.41 -5.77
N GLU A 163 -4.82 -6.96 -6.65
CA GLU A 163 -5.46 -6.19 -7.72
C GLU A 163 -6.44 -5.14 -7.16
N MET A 164 -7.12 -5.44 -6.05
CA MET A 164 -7.94 -4.47 -5.34
C MET A 164 -7.11 -3.32 -4.77
N ALA A 165 -6.00 -3.62 -4.09
CA ALA A 165 -5.10 -2.59 -3.56
C ALA A 165 -4.55 -1.67 -4.67
N LYS A 166 -4.14 -2.25 -5.80
CA LYS A 166 -3.72 -1.50 -6.99
C LYS A 166 -4.83 -0.60 -7.52
N PHE A 167 -6.03 -1.14 -7.69
CA PHE A 167 -7.17 -0.37 -8.19
C PHE A 167 -7.51 0.79 -7.27
N VAL A 168 -7.60 0.54 -5.96
CA VAL A 168 -7.86 1.57 -4.94
C VAL A 168 -6.76 2.64 -4.97
N ALA A 169 -5.49 2.25 -5.03
CA ALA A 169 -4.38 3.20 -5.13
C ALA A 169 -4.50 4.08 -6.39
N GLN A 170 -4.77 3.49 -7.55
CA GLN A 170 -4.93 4.22 -8.82
C GLN A 170 -6.17 5.12 -8.83
N ALA A 171 -7.30 4.66 -8.29
CA ALA A 171 -8.50 5.46 -8.13
C ALA A 171 -8.20 6.72 -7.29
N ASN A 172 -7.50 6.55 -6.17
CA ASN A 172 -7.04 7.65 -5.34
C ASN A 172 -6.08 8.58 -6.09
N ALA A 173 -5.10 8.03 -6.83
CA ALA A 173 -4.15 8.80 -7.63
C ALA A 173 -4.87 9.70 -8.65
N ARG A 174 -5.74 9.11 -9.48
CA ARG A 174 -6.50 9.82 -10.52
C ARG A 174 -7.36 10.93 -9.95
N ARG A 175 -8.03 10.66 -8.83
CA ARG A 175 -8.88 11.65 -8.16
C ARG A 175 -8.08 12.84 -7.67
N LEU A 176 -6.93 12.58 -7.05
CA LEU A 176 -6.00 13.62 -6.63
C LEU A 176 -5.53 14.41 -7.85
N MET A 177 -5.09 13.73 -8.92
CA MET A 177 -4.62 14.38 -10.14
C MET A 177 -5.65 15.30 -10.80
N LYS A 178 -6.93 14.88 -10.87
CA LYS A 178 -8.03 15.73 -11.38
C LYS A 178 -8.22 17.02 -10.58
N LYS A 179 -7.77 17.06 -9.32
CA LYS A 179 -7.86 18.23 -8.42
C LYS A 179 -6.59 19.11 -8.46
N GLY A 180 -5.66 18.85 -9.38
CA GLY A 180 -4.41 19.60 -9.56
C GLY A 180 -3.22 19.02 -8.80
N ASP A 181 -3.39 17.88 -8.13
CA ASP A 181 -2.29 17.14 -7.50
C ASP A 181 -1.47 16.38 -8.57
N ARG A 182 -0.28 15.91 -8.20
CA ARG A 182 0.63 15.20 -9.13
C ARG A 182 1.12 13.91 -8.49
N GLU A 183 1.04 12.80 -9.21
CA GLU A 183 1.72 11.57 -8.81
C GLU A 183 3.23 11.79 -8.84
N LEU A 184 3.89 11.53 -7.71
CA LEU A 184 5.33 11.69 -7.55
C LEU A 184 6.05 10.35 -7.46
N GLY A 185 5.34 9.27 -7.12
CA GLY A 185 5.92 7.95 -7.09
C GLY A 185 4.90 6.85 -6.85
N ALA A 186 5.19 5.65 -7.34
CA ALA A 186 4.36 4.48 -7.22
C ALA A 186 5.22 3.23 -7.05
N VAL A 187 4.87 2.38 -6.08
CA VAL A 187 5.51 1.08 -5.85
C VAL A 187 4.44 0.01 -5.84
N THR A 188 4.71 -1.11 -6.51
CA THR A 188 4.03 -2.36 -6.25
C THR A 188 5.06 -3.48 -6.28
N VAL A 189 5.32 -4.08 -5.13
CA VAL A 189 6.35 -5.12 -4.97
C VAL A 189 5.82 -6.25 -4.12
N SER A 190 6.10 -7.48 -4.53
CA SER A 190 5.75 -8.68 -3.78
C SER A 190 7.00 -9.25 -3.12
N PHE A 191 6.88 -9.58 -1.84
CA PHE A 191 7.94 -10.19 -1.07
C PHE A 191 7.54 -11.60 -0.65
N ILE A 192 8.34 -12.55 -1.09
CA ILE A 192 8.23 -13.98 -0.75
C ILE A 192 9.31 -14.29 0.29
N ARG A 193 8.92 -14.83 1.44
CA ARG A 193 9.79 -15.07 2.58
C ARG A 193 11.08 -15.83 2.24
N PRO A 194 11.05 -17.04 1.65
CA PRO A 194 12.28 -17.79 1.37
C PRO A 194 13.26 -17.06 0.43
N GLU A 195 12.76 -16.17 -0.42
CA GLU A 195 13.59 -15.45 -1.39
C GLU A 195 14.10 -14.11 -0.86
N HIS A 196 13.25 -13.37 -0.16
CA HIS A 196 13.50 -11.96 0.12
C HIS A 196 13.94 -11.71 1.56
N TYR A 197 13.40 -12.46 2.53
CA TYR A 197 13.66 -12.30 3.97
C TYR A 197 13.67 -13.67 4.69
N PRO A 198 14.51 -14.64 4.27
CA PRO A 198 14.46 -16.02 4.78
C PRO A 198 14.74 -16.11 6.29
N THR A 199 15.59 -15.22 6.80
CA THR A 199 15.93 -15.09 8.22
C THR A 199 15.01 -14.13 8.98
N GLY A 200 14.01 -13.56 8.28
CA GLY A 200 13.15 -12.51 8.79
C GLY A 200 13.71 -11.10 8.65
N ILE A 201 14.94 -10.91 8.14
CA ILE A 201 15.54 -9.59 7.97
C ILE A 201 15.76 -9.30 6.49
N ARG A 202 15.39 -8.10 6.06
CA ARG A 202 15.78 -7.53 4.77
C ARG A 202 15.88 -6.02 4.88
N GLU A 203 16.97 -5.47 4.36
CA GLU A 203 17.16 -4.02 4.21
C GLU A 203 17.45 -3.73 2.73
N SER A 204 16.95 -2.61 2.24
CA SER A 204 17.22 -2.18 0.87
C SER A 204 17.24 -0.66 0.82
N HIS A 205 18.19 -0.12 0.05
CA HIS A 205 18.47 1.31 -0.03
C HIS A 205 18.41 1.77 -1.48
N ASP A 206 17.96 3.02 -1.66
CA ASP A 206 17.89 3.70 -2.96
C ASP A 206 17.19 2.86 -4.03
N VAL A 207 16.11 2.17 -3.65
CA VAL A 207 15.29 1.38 -4.58
C VAL A 207 14.46 2.34 -5.42
N HIS A 208 14.45 2.10 -6.73
CA HIS A 208 13.70 2.91 -7.67
C HIS A 208 12.23 2.51 -7.68
N ASP A 209 11.36 3.50 -7.74
CA ASP A 209 9.94 3.30 -7.94
C ASP A 209 9.59 3.06 -9.43
N MET A 210 8.31 2.78 -9.69
CA MET A 210 7.81 2.49 -11.03
C MET A 210 7.68 3.74 -11.92
N THR A 211 7.54 4.94 -11.34
CA THR A 211 7.41 6.19 -12.11
C THR A 211 8.75 6.71 -12.60
N GLY A 212 9.82 6.28 -11.94
CA GLY A 212 11.16 6.72 -12.22
C GLY A 212 11.59 7.98 -11.45
N ASN A 213 10.71 8.52 -10.60
CA ASN A 213 10.88 9.80 -9.94
C ASN A 213 11.22 9.68 -8.45
N MET A 214 10.95 8.52 -7.84
CA MET A 214 11.10 8.31 -6.40
C MET A 214 12.11 7.20 -6.09
N PHE A 215 12.95 7.46 -5.11
CA PHE A 215 13.81 6.49 -4.44
C PHE A 215 13.28 6.26 -3.04
N PHE A 216 13.37 5.02 -2.55
CA PHE A 216 12.97 4.69 -1.20
C PHE A 216 13.87 3.63 -0.58
N ASP A 217 13.96 3.69 0.74
CA ASP A 217 14.60 2.68 1.58
C ASP A 217 13.52 1.99 2.41
N TYR A 218 13.66 0.69 2.62
CA TYR A 218 12.75 -0.06 3.46
C TYR A 218 13.47 -1.15 4.25
N THR A 219 12.83 -1.53 5.35
CA THR A 219 13.26 -2.63 6.20
C THR A 219 12.10 -3.60 6.44
N ILE A 220 12.39 -4.90 6.32
CA ILE A 220 11.58 -6.00 6.82
C ILE A 220 12.28 -6.58 8.04
N PHE A 221 11.55 -6.72 9.14
CA PHE A 221 12.05 -7.32 10.37
C PHE A 221 11.02 -8.28 10.99
N GLY A 222 11.34 -9.57 10.99
CA GLY A 222 10.53 -10.65 11.49
C GLY A 222 11.32 -11.52 12.45
N TYR A 223 10.76 -11.78 13.63
CA TYR A 223 11.36 -12.64 14.64
C TYR A 223 10.31 -13.51 15.33
N LYS A 224 10.71 -14.73 15.71
CA LYS A 224 9.87 -15.59 16.55
C LYS A 224 9.99 -15.11 18.00
N ARG A 225 8.86 -14.79 18.63
CA ARG A 225 8.83 -14.48 20.07
C ARG A 225 9.22 -15.76 20.80
N ALA A 226 10.27 -15.72 21.63
CA ALA A 226 10.56 -16.84 22.51
C ALA A 226 9.38 -16.98 23.49
N LEU A 227 8.78 -18.16 23.55
CA LEU A 227 7.77 -18.44 24.58
C LEU A 227 8.43 -18.28 25.95
N PRO A 228 7.76 -17.67 26.94
CA PRO A 228 8.28 -17.61 28.29
C PRO A 228 8.52 -19.04 28.79
N VAL A 229 9.74 -19.32 29.24
CA VAL A 229 10.09 -20.60 29.86
C VAL A 229 9.30 -20.68 31.16
N ILE A 230 8.19 -21.41 31.17
CA ILE A 230 7.50 -21.77 32.40
C ILE A 230 8.41 -22.74 33.14
N ARG A 231 9.26 -22.22 34.03
CA ARG A 231 9.94 -23.06 35.02
C ARG A 231 8.84 -23.67 35.88
N LYS A 232 8.53 -24.96 35.67
CA LYS A 232 7.77 -25.75 36.64
C LYS A 232 8.51 -25.61 37.96
N LYS A 233 7.96 -24.85 38.92
CA LYS A 233 8.40 -24.90 40.31
C LYS A 233 8.28 -26.36 40.73
N GLY A 234 9.41 -27.01 40.92
CA GLY A 234 9.45 -28.34 41.52
C GLY A 234 8.69 -28.28 42.84
N ARG A 235 7.72 -29.19 43.01
CA ARG A 235 7.16 -29.48 44.33
C ARG A 235 8.32 -30.04 45.16
N GLN A 236 8.74 -29.28 46.16
CA GLN A 236 9.41 -29.83 47.34
C GLN A 236 8.38 -30.55 48.20
#